data_AF-A0A7W4Z899-F1
#
_entry.id   AF-A0A7W4Z899-F1
#
_cell.length_a   1.000
_cell.length_b   1.000
_cell.length_c   1.000
_cell.angle_alpha   90.00
_cell.angle_beta   90.00
_cell.angle_gamma   90.00
#
_symmetry.space_group_name_H-M   'P 1'
#
loop_
_entity.id
_entity.type
_entity.pdbx_description
1 polymer ?
#
loop_
_entity_poly.entity_id
_entity_poly.type
_entity_poly.pdbx_seq_one_letter_code
_entity_poly.pdbx_strand_id
1 'polypeptide(L)'
;MLEFNENTKNAQTLAVYYAKKVGNQLLIDFMASLKDVTSPEEAKAVIDGFWEMTDMAIDDNSNGKTIEGISDIEFWMHKLFNKVYGYMVRNGFEDHWNLAADQR
;
A
#
# COMPACT_ATOMS: atom_id res chain seq x y z
N MET A 1 11.34 -7.77 2.31
CA MET A 1 9.99 -7.86 1.70
C MET A 1 8.91 -7.37 2.66
N LEU A 2 7.71 -7.01 2.17
CA LEU A 2 6.55 -6.84 3.05
C LEU A 2 6.18 -8.19 3.67
N GLU A 3 6.00 -8.22 4.99
CA GLU A 3 5.60 -9.45 5.68
C GLU A 3 4.14 -9.33 6.13
N PHE A 4 3.32 -10.28 5.70
CA PHE A 4 1.95 -10.45 6.16
C PHE A 4 1.84 -11.74 6.96
N ASN A 5 1.06 -11.67 8.05
CA ASN A 5 0.63 -12.83 8.83
C ASN A 5 -0.90 -12.92 8.82
N GLU A 6 -1.46 -13.95 9.45
CA GLU A 6 -2.91 -14.19 9.54
C GLU A 6 -3.70 -12.94 10.00
N ASN A 7 -3.16 -12.18 10.96
CA ASN A 7 -3.80 -10.98 11.49
C ASN A 7 -3.78 -9.78 10.53
N THR A 8 -3.09 -9.89 9.39
CA THR A 8 -2.91 -8.82 8.41
C THR A 8 -3.25 -9.27 6.99
N LYS A 9 -3.85 -10.45 6.85
CA LYS A 9 -4.27 -11.02 5.57
C LYS A 9 -5.25 -10.10 4.83
N ASN A 10 -6.22 -9.52 5.54
CA ASN A 10 -7.16 -8.57 4.95
C ASN A 10 -6.48 -7.30 4.41
N ALA A 11 -5.44 -6.81 5.10
CA ALA A 11 -4.63 -5.69 4.60
C ALA A 11 -3.92 -6.08 3.29
N GLN A 12 -3.39 -7.31 3.19
CA GLN A 12 -2.77 -7.80 1.95
C GLN A 12 -3.80 -7.93 0.82
N THR A 13 -4.99 -8.46 1.09
CA THR A 13 -6.07 -8.59 0.10
C THR A 13 -6.44 -7.23 -0.49
N LEU A 14 -6.65 -6.22 0.36
CA LEU A 14 -6.92 -4.86 -0.11
C LEU A 14 -5.71 -4.27 -0.86
N ALA A 15 -4.50 -4.49 -0.36
CA ALA A 15 -3.28 -3.99 -1.00
C ALA A 15 -3.17 -4.47 -2.45
N VAL A 16 -3.34 -5.78 -2.67
CA VAL A 16 -3.29 -6.39 -4.01
C VAL A 16 -4.47 -5.94 -4.87
N TYR A 17 -5.66 -5.81 -4.29
CA TYR A 17 -6.84 -5.34 -5.01
C TYR A 17 -6.64 -3.93 -5.58
N TYR A 18 -6.23 -2.97 -4.74
CA TYR A 18 -6.02 -1.60 -5.21
C TYR A 18 -4.78 -1.46 -6.08
N ALA A 19 -3.70 -2.20 -5.81
CA ALA A 19 -2.52 -2.20 -6.68
C ALA A 19 -2.86 -2.66 -8.11
N LYS A 20 -3.75 -3.65 -8.25
CA LYS A 20 -4.26 -4.07 -9.56
C LYS A 20 -5.11 -2.99 -10.25
N LYS A 21 -5.85 -2.17 -9.49
CA LYS A 21 -6.59 -1.03 -10.05
C LYS A 21 -5.65 0.08 -10.55
N VAL A 22 -4.57 0.37 -9.82
CA VAL A 22 -3.52 1.31 -10.27
C VAL A 22 -2.85 0.83 -11.56
N GLY A 23 -2.76 -0.50 -11.75
CA GLY A 23 -2.23 -1.09 -12.99
C GLY A 23 -0.70 -1.09 -13.09
N ASN A 24 0.01 -0.89 -11.97
CA ASN A 24 1.47 -0.90 -11.91
C ASN A 24 1.99 -2.26 -11.41
N GLN A 25 2.72 -3.01 -12.25
CA GLN A 25 3.22 -4.34 -11.90
C GLN A 25 4.20 -4.33 -10.72
N LEU A 26 5.07 -3.32 -10.62
CA LEU A 26 6.00 -3.19 -9.48
C LEU A 26 5.22 -3.07 -8.16
N LEU A 27 4.17 -2.25 -8.15
CA LEU A 27 3.31 -2.06 -6.99
C LEU A 27 2.56 -3.35 -6.64
N ILE A 28 2.04 -4.07 -7.64
CA ILE A 28 1.35 -5.35 -7.44
C ILE A 28 2.31 -6.36 -6.80
N ASP A 29 3.52 -6.52 -7.36
CA ASP A 29 4.51 -7.48 -6.86
C ASP A 29 4.98 -7.12 -5.45
N PHE A 30 5.15 -5.82 -5.17
CA PHE A 30 5.50 -5.35 -3.83
C PHE A 30 4.38 -5.63 -2.81
N MET A 31 3.13 -5.27 -3.13
CA MET A 31 1.97 -5.48 -2.25
C MET A 31 1.62 -6.97 -2.07
N ALA A 32 1.96 -7.80 -3.05
CA ALA A 32 1.83 -9.26 -2.99
C ALA A 32 2.97 -9.94 -2.23
N SER A 33 3.97 -9.20 -1.74
CA SER A 33 5.18 -9.77 -1.12
C SER A 33 5.92 -10.72 -2.08
N LEU A 34 6.08 -10.30 -3.33
CA LEU A 34 6.84 -11.03 -4.35
C LEU A 34 8.14 -10.31 -4.71
N LYS A 35 8.20 -9.00 -4.45
CA LYS A 35 9.35 -8.17 -4.78
C LYS A 35 9.72 -7.21 -3.65
N ASP A 36 11.02 -7.03 -3.47
CA ASP A 36 11.61 -5.96 -2.66
C ASP A 36 11.88 -4.71 -3.50
N VAL A 37 11.80 -3.56 -2.85
CA VAL A 37 12.23 -2.27 -3.41
C VAL A 37 13.73 -2.16 -3.24
N THR A 38 14.43 -1.99 -4.36
CA THR A 38 15.91 -2.04 -4.40
C THR A 38 16.54 -0.73 -4.83
N SER A 39 15.75 0.24 -5.31
CA SER A 39 16.25 1.53 -5.75
C SER A 39 15.34 2.69 -5.32
N PRO A 40 15.88 3.91 -5.25
CA PRO A 40 15.10 5.13 -5.04
C PRO A 40 13.92 5.29 -6.02
N GLU A 41 14.12 4.94 -7.29
CA GLU A 41 13.09 5.03 -8.33
C GLU A 41 11.94 4.04 -8.08
N GLU A 42 12.28 2.81 -7.68
CA GLU A 42 11.29 1.82 -7.28
C GLU A 42 10.54 2.27 -6.02
N ALA A 43 11.24 2.85 -5.05
CA ALA A 43 10.63 3.37 -3.82
C ALA A 43 9.63 4.47 -4.14
N LYS A 44 10.03 5.43 -4.98
CA LYS A 44 9.14 6.50 -5.42
C LYS A 44 7.89 5.94 -6.11
N ALA A 45 8.05 5.03 -7.06
CA ALA A 45 6.92 4.44 -7.79
C ALA A 45 5.96 3.68 -6.86
N VAL A 46 6.48 2.96 -5.87
CA VAL A 46 5.67 2.26 -4.87
C VAL A 46 4.95 3.24 -3.95
N ILE A 47 5.61 4.32 -3.51
CA ILE A 47 5.03 5.33 -2.63
C ILE A 47 3.90 6.08 -3.34
N ASP A 48 4.14 6.54 -4.56
CA ASP A 48 3.12 7.20 -5.39
C ASP A 48 1.91 6.27 -5.60
N GLY A 49 2.17 5.01 -5.92
CA GLY A 49 1.12 4.00 -6.10
C GLY A 49 0.36 3.69 -4.81
N PHE A 50 1.03 3.60 -3.66
CA PHE A 50 0.38 3.40 -2.36
C PHE A 50 -0.57 4.55 -2.02
N TRP A 51 -0.19 5.76 -2.38
CA TRP A 51 -1.00 6.94 -2.17
C TRP A 51 -2.24 6.97 -3.07
N GLU A 52 -2.11 6.59 -4.35
CA GLU A 52 -3.25 6.39 -5.24
C GLU A 52 -4.20 5.29 -4.75
N MET A 53 -3.65 4.19 -4.21
CA MET A 53 -4.45 3.14 -3.55
C MET A 53 -5.25 3.68 -2.37
N THR A 54 -4.67 4.60 -1.60
CA THR A 54 -5.32 5.20 -0.43
C THR A 54 -6.51 6.07 -0.84
N ASP A 55 -6.37 6.85 -1.92
CA ASP A 55 -7.45 7.71 -2.42
C ASP A 55 -8.65 6.86 -2.88
N MET A 56 -8.38 5.81 -3.67
CA MET A 56 -9.42 4.86 -4.09
C MET A 56 -10.09 4.18 -2.89
N ALA A 57 -9.33 3.88 -1.84
CA ALA A 57 -9.86 3.24 -0.65
C ALA A 57 -10.74 4.15 0.19
N ILE A 58 -10.41 5.44 0.27
CA ILE A 58 -11.26 6.45 0.92
C ILE A 58 -12.60 6.56 0.19
N ASP A 59 -12.57 6.60 -1.14
CA ASP A 59 -13.79 6.64 -1.96
C ASP A 59 -14.62 5.36 -1.77
N ASP A 60 -14.02 4.19 -1.86
CA ASP A 60 -14.73 2.92 -1.70
C ASP A 60 -15.30 2.76 -0.27
N ASN A 61 -14.58 3.22 0.77
CA ASN A 61 -15.03 3.22 2.16
C ASN A 61 -16.20 4.19 2.39
N SER A 62 -16.12 5.42 1.87
CA SER A 62 -17.18 6.42 2.01
C SER A 62 -18.48 6.02 1.31
N ASN A 63 -18.38 5.21 0.25
CA ASN A 63 -19.52 4.61 -0.43
C ASN A 63 -20.01 3.31 0.20
N GLY A 64 -19.46 2.90 1.35
CA GLY A 64 -19.86 1.69 2.07
C GLY A 64 -19.64 0.41 1.27
N LYS A 65 -18.63 0.38 0.38
CA LYS A 65 -18.33 -0.82 -0.41
C LYS A 65 -17.70 -1.91 0.45
N THR A 66 -17.95 -3.14 0.04
CA THR A 66 -17.27 -4.33 0.55
C THR A 66 -16.39 -4.89 -0.55
N ILE A 67 -15.12 -5.12 -0.24
CA ILE A 67 -14.13 -5.65 -1.19
C ILE A 67 -13.69 -7.02 -0.70
N GLU A 68 -13.94 -8.07 -1.48
CA GLU A 68 -13.55 -9.45 -1.12
C GLU A 68 -14.04 -9.85 0.30
N GLY A 69 -15.23 -9.38 0.69
CA GLY A 69 -15.81 -9.62 2.02
C GLY A 69 -15.30 -8.69 3.14
N ILE A 70 -14.46 -7.71 2.82
CA ILE A 70 -13.90 -6.74 3.77
C ILE A 70 -14.69 -5.43 3.70
N SER A 71 -15.40 -5.10 4.78
CA SER A 71 -16.13 -3.83 4.96
C SER A 71 -15.30 -2.73 5.63
N ASP A 72 -14.34 -3.13 6.46
CA ASP A 72 -13.62 -2.21 7.35
C ASP A 72 -12.38 -1.64 6.63
N ILE A 73 -12.59 -1.07 5.44
CA ILE A 73 -11.53 -0.70 4.50
C ILE A 73 -10.53 0.26 5.17
N GLU A 74 -11.00 1.30 5.84
CA GLU A 74 -10.14 2.28 6.52
C GLU A 74 -9.22 1.63 7.56
N PHE A 75 -9.75 0.71 8.39
CA PHE A 75 -8.98 0.01 9.40
C PHE A 75 -7.84 -0.80 8.78
N TRP A 76 -8.13 -1.55 7.72
CA TRP A 76 -7.14 -2.39 7.06
C TRP A 76 -6.13 -1.60 6.24
N MET A 77 -6.54 -0.49 5.63
CA MET A 77 -5.62 0.45 4.97
C MET A 77 -4.68 1.14 5.96
N HIS A 78 -5.15 1.47 7.17
CA HIS A 78 -4.27 1.96 8.23
C HIS A 78 -3.25 0.90 8.66
N LYS A 79 -3.66 -0.37 8.77
CA LYS A 79 -2.72 -1.47 9.05
C LYS A 79 -1.68 -1.62 7.92
N LEU A 80 -2.10 -1.47 6.67
CA LEU A 80 -1.21 -1.50 5.52
C LEU A 80 -0.22 -0.32 5.55
N PHE A 81 -0.70 0.89 5.82
CA PHE A 81 0.13 2.10 5.96
C PHE A 81 1.30 1.85 6.91
N ASN A 82 1.05 1.36 8.12
CA ASN A 82 2.10 1.09 9.11
C ASN A 82 3.15 0.09 8.61
N LYS A 83 2.74 -0.90 7.80
CA LYS A 83 3.66 -1.86 7.20
C LYS A 83 4.50 -1.26 6.10
N VAL A 84 3.88 -0.54 5.18
CA VAL A 84 4.57 0.08 4.03
C VAL A 84 5.52 1.17 4.53
N TYR A 85 5.04 2.07 5.40
CA TYR A 85 5.88 3.09 6.01
C TYR A 85 7.07 2.47 6.76
N GLY A 86 6.80 1.50 7.65
CA GLY A 86 7.85 0.83 8.39
C GLY A 86 8.85 0.10 7.47
N TYR A 87 8.40 -0.44 6.33
CA TYR A 87 9.27 -1.01 5.31
C TYR A 87 10.16 0.07 4.68
N MET A 88 9.60 1.21 4.28
CA MET A 88 10.37 2.29 3.63
C MET A 88 11.45 2.83 4.56
N VAL A 89 11.13 3.08 5.83
CA VAL A 89 12.10 3.55 6.82
C VAL A 89 13.24 2.53 7.00
N ARG A 90 12.92 1.25 7.21
CA ARG A 90 13.95 0.20 7.42
C ARG A 90 14.88 0.00 6.22
N ASN A 91 14.45 0.37 5.02
CA ASN A 91 15.24 0.23 3.80
C ASN A 91 15.87 1.57 3.34
N GLY A 92 15.83 2.63 4.17
CA GLY A 92 16.49 3.90 3.88
C GLY A 92 15.72 4.83 2.92
N PHE A 93 14.41 4.61 2.76
CA PHE A 93 13.54 5.41 1.89
C PHE A 93 12.63 6.39 2.66
N GLU A 94 12.96 6.71 3.92
CA GLU A 94 12.19 7.64 4.75
C GLU A 94 12.05 9.03 4.12
N ASP A 95 13.14 9.58 3.57
CA ASP A 95 13.10 10.90 2.91
C ASP A 95 12.18 10.90 1.67
N HIS A 96 12.11 9.78 0.94
CA HIS A 96 11.22 9.64 -0.21
C HIS A 96 9.75 9.62 0.23
N TRP A 97 9.48 8.99 1.36
CA TRP A 97 8.14 8.96 1.96
C TRP A 97 7.70 10.36 2.39
N ASN A 98 8.56 11.06 3.13
CA ASN A 98 8.26 12.39 3.64
C ASN A 98 8.04 13.39 2.49
N LEU A 99 8.91 13.36 1.48
CA LEU A 99 8.77 14.21 0.29
C LEU A 99 7.44 13.99 -0.43
N ALA A 100 7.01 12.73 -0.58
CA ALA A 100 5.74 12.42 -1.22
C ALA A 100 4.54 12.85 -0.37
N ALA A 101 4.64 12.75 0.96
CA ALA A 101 3.61 13.18 1.89
C ALA A 101 3.43 14.71 1.91
N ASP A 102 4.52 15.48 1.82
CA ASP A 102 4.49 16.94 1.79
C ASP A 102 3.90 17.53 0.49
N GLN A 103 3.87 16.74 -0.58
CA GLN A 103 3.37 17.15 -1.90
C GLN A 103 1.86 16.91 -2.08
N ARG A 104 1.17 16.43 -1.04
CA ARG A 104 -0.28 16.18 -1.02
C ARG A 104 -1.03 17.26 -0.25
#